data_AF-A0A9Q0GUK0-F1
#
_entry.id   AF-A0A9Q0GUK0-F1
#
_cell.length_a   1.000
_cell.length_b   1.000
_cell.length_c   1.000
_cell.angle_alpha   90.00
_cell.angle_beta   90.00
_cell.angle_gamma   90.00
#
_symmetry.space_group_name_H-M   'P 1'
#
loop_
_entity.id
_entity.type
_entity.pdbx_description
1 polymer ?
#
loop_
_entity_poly.entity_id
_entity_poly.type
_entity_poly.pdbx_seq_one_letter_code
_entity_poly.pdbx_strand_id
1 'polypeptide(L)'
;MVNHLKRRRVKLVGPPGGGKRMADASAEMTKRSSYFQQIEEDVKNYATTIQEVTKVLNSFQTKVMTELLKFHQHVEQQLEKLTDGTQVLSRFEDFPAKKLEALRMAATLYSRSK
;
A
#
# COMPACT_ATOMS: atom_id res chain seq x y z
N MET A 1 -20.70 -34.54 -64.47
CA MET A 1 -21.78 -33.99 -63.64
C MET A 1 -21.23 -33.64 -62.28
N VAL A 2 -21.62 -32.46 -61.80
CA VAL A 2 -21.09 -31.72 -60.67
C VAL A 2 -21.56 -32.28 -59.32
N ASN A 3 -20.73 -32.14 -58.28
CA ASN A 3 -21.19 -31.68 -56.95
C ASN A 3 -20.00 -31.20 -56.11
N HIS A 4 -19.83 -29.87 -56.09
CA HIS A 4 -18.91 -29.15 -55.22
C HIS A 4 -19.51 -29.03 -53.82
N LEU A 5 -18.99 -29.77 -52.84
CA LEU A 5 -19.24 -29.48 -51.43
C LEU A 5 -18.27 -28.37 -50.98
N LYS A 6 -18.69 -27.11 -51.08
CA LYS A 6 -17.96 -25.96 -50.53
C LYS A 6 -17.91 -26.06 -48.99
N ARG A 7 -16.79 -26.55 -48.44
CA ARG A 7 -16.45 -26.35 -47.03
C ARG A 7 -16.08 -24.88 -46.81
N ARG A 8 -17.02 -24.09 -46.28
CA ARG A 8 -16.72 -22.76 -45.72
C ARG A 8 -15.83 -22.93 -44.49
N ARG A 9 -14.52 -22.68 -44.63
CA ARG A 9 -13.65 -22.37 -43.49
C ARG A 9 -14.03 -20.97 -43.02
N VAL A 10 -14.66 -20.86 -41.85
CA VAL A 10 -14.78 -19.60 -41.13
C VAL A 10 -13.37 -19.25 -40.65
N LYS A 11 -12.76 -18.25 -41.31
CA LYS A 11 -11.52 -17.63 -40.84
C LYS A 11 -11.90 -16.77 -39.63
N LEU A 12 -11.74 -17.33 -38.43
CA LEU A 12 -11.74 -16.54 -37.19
C LEU A 12 -10.45 -15.70 -37.20
N VAL A 13 -10.49 -14.57 -37.90
CA VAL A 13 -9.54 -13.49 -37.67
C VAL A 13 -9.98 -12.82 -36.38
N GLY A 14 -9.50 -13.34 -35.25
CA GLY A 14 -9.46 -12.59 -34.00
C GLY A 14 -8.30 -11.57 -34.09
N PRO A 15 -8.51 -10.30 -33.71
CA PRO A 15 -7.41 -9.34 -33.67
C PRO A 15 -6.39 -9.76 -32.59
N PRO A 16 -5.07 -9.69 -32.85
CA PRO A 16 -4.06 -9.96 -31.85
C PRO A 16 -3.93 -8.72 -30.96
N GLY A 17 -4.66 -8.67 -29.84
CA GLY A 17 -4.58 -7.50 -28.95
C GLY A 17 -5.47 -7.50 -27.70
N GLY A 18 -6.07 -8.63 -27.33
CA GLY A 18 -7.09 -8.68 -26.26
C GLY A 18 -6.55 -8.67 -24.82
N GLY A 19 -5.28 -9.05 -24.58
CA GLY A 19 -4.75 -9.21 -23.22
C GLY A 19 -4.46 -7.89 -22.50
N LYS A 20 -3.95 -6.88 -23.22
CA LYS A 20 -3.52 -5.62 -22.60
C LYS A 20 -4.69 -4.69 -22.22
N ARG A 21 -5.75 -4.62 -23.05
CA ARG A 21 -6.91 -3.73 -22.81
C ARG A 21 -7.78 -4.14 -21.62
N MET A 22 -7.87 -5.44 -21.31
CA MET A 22 -8.62 -5.91 -20.14
C MET A 22 -7.85 -5.65 -18.84
N ALA A 23 -6.53 -5.80 -18.85
CA ALA A 23 -5.68 -5.46 -17.70
C ALA A 23 -5.68 -3.94 -17.41
N ASP A 24 -5.60 -3.10 -18.45
CA ASP A 24 -5.70 -1.64 -18.33
C ASP A 24 -7.08 -1.21 -17.77
N ALA A 25 -8.19 -1.80 -18.25
CA ALA A 25 -9.53 -1.50 -17.74
C ALA A 25 -9.73 -1.93 -16.27
N SER A 26 -9.10 -3.03 -15.86
CA SER A 26 -9.12 -3.51 -14.47
C SER A 26 -8.38 -2.53 -13.56
N ALA A 27 -7.17 -2.13 -13.96
CA ALA A 27 -6.38 -1.14 -13.23
C ALA A 27 -7.07 0.23 -13.13
N GLU A 28 -7.82 0.63 -14.17
CA GLU A 28 -8.59 1.87 -14.18
C GLU A 28 -9.83 1.80 -13.26
N MET A 29 -10.55 0.67 -13.23
CA MET A 29 -11.67 0.46 -12.30
C MET A 29 -11.21 0.34 -10.85
N THR A 30 -10.05 -0.27 -10.60
CA THR A 30 -9.42 -0.33 -9.28
C THR A 30 -9.00 1.05 -8.78
N LYS A 31 -8.48 1.93 -9.64
CA LYS A 31 -8.18 3.35 -9.30
C LYS A 31 -9.42 4.22 -9.04
N ARG A 32 -10.58 3.83 -9.58
CA ARG A 32 -11.88 4.47 -9.30
C ARG A 32 -12.57 3.88 -8.08
N SER A 33 -12.00 2.85 -7.45
CA SER A 33 -12.51 2.34 -6.18
C SER A 33 -12.31 3.41 -5.11
N SER A 34 -13.35 3.61 -4.30
CA SER A 34 -13.32 4.48 -3.13
C SER A 34 -12.12 4.21 -2.23
N TYR A 35 -11.60 2.98 -2.20
CA TYR A 35 -10.39 2.61 -1.47
C TYR A 35 -9.14 3.39 -1.94
N PHE A 36 -8.89 3.49 -3.24
CA PHE A 36 -7.72 4.23 -3.76
C PHE A 36 -7.86 5.73 -3.54
N GLN A 37 -9.08 6.26 -3.67
CA GLN A 37 -9.35 7.66 -3.36
C GLN A 37 -9.12 7.94 -1.87
N GLN A 38 -9.57 7.06 -0.99
CA GLN A 38 -9.35 7.18 0.46
C GLN A 38 -7.86 7.15 0.83
N ILE A 39 -7.06 6.28 0.19
CA ILE A 39 -5.61 6.27 0.40
C ILE A 39 -5.00 7.61 -0.04
N GLU A 40 -5.34 8.11 -1.21
CA GLU A 40 -4.80 9.38 -1.72
C GLU A 40 -5.25 10.59 -0.85
N GLU A 41 -6.47 10.54 -0.31
CA GLU A 41 -6.96 11.51 0.66
C GLU A 41 -6.20 11.42 1.98
N ASP A 42 -5.98 10.22 2.51
CA ASP A 42 -5.20 10.01 3.74
C ASP A 42 -3.76 10.50 3.56
N VAL A 43 -3.12 10.19 2.42
CA VAL A 43 -1.78 10.70 2.08
C VAL A 43 -1.74 12.22 2.13
N LYS A 44 -2.76 12.91 1.61
CA LYS A 44 -2.83 14.38 1.62
C LYS A 44 -3.15 14.95 2.99
N ASN A 45 -4.18 14.42 3.65
CA ASN A 45 -4.72 14.91 4.91
C ASN A 45 -3.73 14.69 6.07
N TYR A 46 -3.00 13.57 6.04
CA TYR A 46 -2.03 13.21 7.07
C TYR A 46 -0.58 13.43 6.64
N ALA A 47 -0.31 14.08 5.50
CA ALA A 47 1.05 14.37 5.03
C ALA A 47 1.92 15.04 6.10
N THR A 48 1.40 16.09 6.74
CA THR A 48 2.11 16.83 7.78
C THR A 48 2.42 15.93 8.98
N THR A 49 1.42 15.18 9.46
CA THR A 49 1.56 14.24 10.57
C THR A 49 2.59 13.16 10.26
N ILE A 50 2.57 12.58 9.05
CA ILE A 50 3.50 11.53 8.63
C ILE A 50 4.92 12.09 8.52
N GLN A 51 5.10 13.32 8.03
CA GLN A 51 6.39 13.99 8.01
C GLN A 51 6.92 14.29 9.42
N GLU A 52 6.06 14.70 10.35
CA GLU A 52 6.43 14.88 11.76
C GLU A 52 6.83 13.55 12.39
N VAL A 53 6.02 12.50 12.21
CA VAL A 53 6.34 11.13 12.63
C VAL A 53 7.68 10.69 12.05
N THR A 54 7.94 10.97 10.78
CA THR A 54 9.23 10.66 10.12
C THR A 54 10.40 11.36 10.82
N LYS A 55 10.28 12.65 11.11
CA LYS A 55 11.33 13.43 11.79
C LYS A 55 11.59 12.90 13.20
N VAL A 56 10.54 12.74 14.00
CA VAL A 56 10.68 12.24 15.38
C VAL A 56 11.19 10.81 15.37
N LEU A 57 10.74 9.96 14.45
CA LEU A 57 11.19 8.57 14.37
C LEU A 57 12.67 8.51 13.99
N ASN A 58 13.15 9.37 13.09
CA ASN A 58 14.57 9.46 12.75
C ASN A 58 15.44 9.99 13.89
N SER A 59 14.99 11.03 14.62
CA SER A 59 15.74 11.60 15.74
C SER A 59 15.60 10.81 17.05
N PHE A 60 14.59 9.93 17.16
CA PHE A 60 14.33 9.19 18.38
C PHE A 60 15.48 8.21 18.67
N GLN A 61 16.04 8.37 19.86
CA GLN A 61 17.01 7.49 20.48
C GLN A 61 16.75 7.50 21.98
N THR A 62 16.50 6.33 22.57
CA THR A 62 16.40 6.18 24.03
C THR A 62 17.11 4.90 24.47
N LYS A 63 17.59 4.90 25.71
CA LYS A 63 18.08 3.72 26.41
C LYS A 63 17.04 3.15 27.37
N VAL A 64 15.93 3.87 27.59
CA VAL A 64 14.90 3.55 28.57
C VAL A 64 13.74 2.85 27.87
N MET A 65 13.50 1.59 28.23
CA MET A 65 12.49 0.75 27.57
C MET A 65 11.06 1.24 27.78
N THR A 66 10.76 1.88 28.92
CA THR A 66 9.43 2.47 29.16
C THR A 66 9.17 3.69 28.28
N GLU A 67 10.20 4.47 27.94
CA GLU A 67 10.08 5.56 26.98
C GLU A 67 9.90 5.04 25.55
N LEU A 68 10.61 3.96 25.19
CA LEU A 68 10.44 3.29 23.90
C LEU A 68 8.99 2.84 23.71
N LEU A 69 8.36 2.21 24.72
CA LEU A 69 6.97 1.80 24.64
C LEU A 69 6.00 2.97 24.50
N LYS A 70 6.21 4.06 25.27
CA LYS A 70 5.38 5.27 25.17
C LYS A 70 5.48 5.90 23.79
N PHE A 71 6.70 5.97 23.25
CA PHE A 71 6.94 6.49 21.90
C PHE A 71 6.29 5.60 20.84
N HIS A 72 6.44 4.27 20.93
CA HIS A 72 5.76 3.32 20.06
C HIS A 72 4.25 3.53 20.07
N GLN A 73 3.62 3.60 21.26
CA GLN A 73 2.18 3.87 21.36
C GLN A 73 1.78 5.20 20.73
N HIS A 74 2.57 6.25 20.96
CA HIS A 74 2.30 7.56 20.36
C HIS A 74 2.33 7.52 18.83
N VAL A 75 3.31 6.83 18.25
CA VAL A 75 3.42 6.67 16.78
C VAL A 75 2.24 5.85 16.26
N GLU A 76 1.92 4.71 16.87
CA GLU A 76 0.79 3.87 16.44
C GLU A 76 -0.55 4.63 16.51
N GLN A 77 -0.79 5.46 17.52
CA GLN A 77 -2.02 6.28 17.62
C GLN A 77 -2.15 7.31 16.49
N GLN A 78 -1.03 7.80 15.93
CA GLN A 78 -1.09 8.68 14.76
C GLN A 78 -1.37 7.87 13.49
N LEU A 79 -0.82 6.66 13.39
CA LEU A 79 -0.99 5.78 12.23
C LEU A 79 -2.34 5.07 12.19
N GLU A 80 -2.98 4.85 13.33
CA GLU A 80 -4.31 4.22 13.45
C GLU A 80 -5.42 5.04 12.76
N LYS A 81 -5.19 6.34 12.54
CA LYS A 81 -6.10 7.23 11.82
C LYS A 81 -6.12 6.97 10.31
N LEU A 82 -5.15 6.23 9.80
CA LEU A 82 -5.01 5.92 8.38
C LEU A 82 -5.85 4.69 8.04
N THR A 83 -6.57 4.73 6.92
CA THR A 83 -7.39 3.62 6.42
C THR A 83 -6.52 2.39 6.13
N ASP A 84 -5.35 2.61 5.55
CA ASP A 84 -4.35 1.59 5.30
C ASP A 84 -2.97 2.20 5.50
N GLY A 85 -2.45 2.10 6.73
CA GLY A 85 -1.16 2.64 7.09
C GLY A 85 -0.02 2.13 6.19
N THR A 86 -0.06 0.87 5.77
CA THR A 86 0.99 0.32 4.89
C THR A 86 0.98 0.98 3.52
N GLN A 87 -0.20 1.14 2.91
CA GLN A 87 -0.31 1.75 1.58
C GLN A 87 -0.06 3.25 1.62
N VAL A 88 -0.58 3.96 2.63
CA VAL A 88 -0.37 5.40 2.80
C VAL A 88 1.12 5.69 3.03
N LEU A 89 1.76 4.98 3.97
CA LEU A 89 3.19 5.19 4.28
C LEU A 89 4.10 4.83 3.10
N SER A 90 3.72 3.85 2.26
CA SER A 90 4.49 3.49 1.06
C SER A 90 4.60 4.63 0.04
N ARG A 91 3.74 5.66 0.14
CA ARG A 91 3.79 6.86 -0.72
C ARG A 91 4.84 7.88 -0.28
N PHE A 92 5.40 7.72 0.91
CA PHE A 92 6.43 8.60 1.46
C PHE A 92 7.79 7.89 1.36
N GLU A 93 8.58 8.21 0.33
CA GLU A 93 9.87 7.56 0.07
C GLU A 93 10.87 7.72 1.22
N ASP A 94 10.83 8.85 1.92
CA ASP A 94 11.69 9.14 3.07
C ASP A 94 11.21 8.48 4.38
N PHE A 95 10.09 7.75 4.35
CA PHE A 95 9.53 7.18 5.56
C PHE A 95 10.43 6.06 6.10
N PRO A 96 10.89 6.13 7.36
CA PRO A 96 11.82 5.18 7.96
C PRO A 96 11.13 3.87 8.37
N ALA A 97 10.52 3.16 7.42
CA ALA A 97 9.75 1.95 7.62
C ALA A 97 10.52 0.87 8.40
N LYS A 98 11.81 0.69 8.10
CA LYS A 98 12.69 -0.26 8.81
C LYS A 98 12.85 0.10 10.29
N LYS A 99 12.92 1.39 10.63
CA LYS A 99 13.07 1.84 12.01
C LYS A 99 11.74 1.72 12.76
N LEU A 100 10.61 1.96 12.10
CA LEU A 100 9.28 1.67 12.66
C LEU A 100 9.09 0.17 12.92
N GLU A 101 9.50 -0.69 11.99
CA GLU A 101 9.44 -2.15 12.17
C GLU A 101 10.31 -2.60 13.34
N ALA A 102 11.55 -2.12 13.43
CA ALA A 102 12.42 -2.38 14.57
C ALA A 102 11.82 -1.90 15.90
N LEU A 103 11.15 -0.75 15.91
CA LEU A 103 10.43 -0.23 17.08
C LEU A 103 9.30 -1.16 17.51
N ARG A 104 8.47 -1.63 16.57
CA ARG A 104 7.38 -2.60 16.82
C ARG A 104 7.91 -3.93 17.35
N MET A 105 9.01 -4.42 16.78
CA MET A 105 9.69 -5.64 17.25
C MET A 105 10.21 -5.46 18.68
N ALA A 106 10.91 -4.36 18.97
CA ALA A 106 11.43 -4.06 20.30
C ALA A 106 10.29 -3.95 21.33
N ALA A 107 9.19 -3.27 20.98
CA ALA A 107 8.02 -3.16 21.83
C ALA A 107 7.38 -4.54 22.11
N THR A 108 7.28 -5.41 21.10
CA THR A 108 6.74 -6.77 21.22
C THR A 108 7.64 -7.68 22.06
N LEU A 109 8.95 -7.60 21.88
CA LEU A 109 9.90 -8.37 22.69
C LEU A 109 9.76 -7.99 24.16
N TYR A 110 9.68 -6.69 24.45
CA TYR A 110 9.56 -6.22 25.82
C TYR A 110 8.19 -6.53 26.44
N SER A 111 7.08 -6.43 25.69
CA SER A 111 5.75 -6.76 26.22
C SER A 111 5.60 -8.23 26.57
N ARG A 112 6.38 -9.12 25.92
CA ARG A 112 6.45 -10.56 26.24
C ARG A 112 7.41 -10.89 27.38
N SER A 113 8.30 -9.98 27.76
CA SER A 113 9.25 -10.16 28.87
C SER A 113 8.72 -9.65 30.22
N LYS A 114 7.46 -9.20 30.27
CA LYS A 114 6.71 -8.95 31.51
C LYS A 114 5.85 -10.16 31.87
#